data_AF-A0A975SCC9-F1
#
_entry.id   AF-A0A975SCC9-F1
#
_cell.length_a   1.000
_cell.length_b   1.000
_cell.length_c   1.000
_cell.angle_alpha   90.00
_cell.angle_beta   90.00
_cell.angle_gamma   90.00
#
_symmetry.space_group_name_H-M   'P 1'
#
loop_
_entity.id
_entity.type
_entity.pdbx_description
1 polymer ?
#
loop_
_entity_poly.entity_id
_entity_poly.type
_entity_poly.pdbx_seq_one_letter_code
_entity_poly.pdbx_strand_id
1 'polypeptide(L)'
;MVAFDYLLYVPHILIYVFLGYASYRDSIERRFPHGLAGIMCLLALSTHLIGPLYFLLLGQIIGSQAFHMVVASLSATLPMSLLITLALIGIELLWRHVLGQMGMGMGDIKLIGILSIINPYLALISLAGGLMLSALVCLVMRRKSFPAIPGISIGWLLSNLSMMLLLR
;
A
#
# COMPACT_ATOMS: atom_id res chain seq x y z
N MET A 1 -7.83 -9.75 -28.10
CA MET A 1 -6.99 -10.26 -27.00
C MET A 1 -6.22 -9.14 -26.31
N VAL A 2 -5.51 -8.24 -27.02
CA VAL A 2 -4.71 -7.15 -26.40
C VAL A 2 -5.48 -6.20 -25.45
N ALA A 3 -6.74 -5.84 -25.75
CA ALA A 3 -7.52 -4.95 -24.88
C ALA A 3 -7.84 -5.54 -23.49
N PHE A 4 -7.86 -6.87 -23.39
CA PHE A 4 -8.24 -7.62 -22.20
C PHE A 4 -7.08 -7.74 -21.20
N ASP A 5 -5.83 -7.67 -21.67
CA ASP A 5 -4.64 -7.70 -20.80
C ASP A 5 -4.50 -6.42 -19.97
N TYR A 6 -4.95 -5.26 -20.47
CA TYR A 6 -4.90 -4.00 -19.72
C TYR A 6 -5.79 -4.00 -18.48
N LEU A 7 -6.88 -4.76 -18.48
CA LEU A 7 -7.80 -4.88 -17.33
C LEU A 7 -7.09 -5.42 -16.08
N LEU A 8 -6.06 -6.26 -16.24
CA LEU A 8 -5.23 -6.77 -15.15
C LEU A 8 -4.46 -5.67 -14.41
N TYR A 9 -4.09 -4.61 -15.13
CA TYR A 9 -3.26 -3.51 -14.61
C TYR A 9 -4.07 -2.32 -14.09
N VAL A 10 -5.36 -2.19 -14.46
CA VAL A 10 -6.24 -1.10 -14.01
C VAL A 10 -6.20 -0.86 -12.49
N PRO A 11 -6.36 -1.87 -11.61
CA PRO A 11 -6.37 -1.61 -10.16
C PRO A 11 -5.01 -1.10 -9.67
N HIS A 12 -3.91 -1.60 -10.23
CA HIS A 12 -2.56 -1.14 -9.91
C HIS A 12 -2.34 0.32 -10.34
N ILE A 13 -2.78 0.69 -11.55
CA ILE A 13 -2.71 2.08 -12.04
C ILE A 13 -3.51 3.01 -11.13
N LEU A 14 -4.73 2.61 -10.75
CA LEU A 14 -5.57 3.40 -9.85
C LEU A 14 -4.93 3.55 -8.47
N ILE A 15 -4.28 2.51 -7.94
CA ILE A 15 -3.51 2.61 -6.68
C ILE A 15 -2.44 3.71 -6.77
N TYR A 16 -1.68 3.81 -7.87
CA TYR A 16 -0.70 4.87 -8.05
C TYR A 16 -1.33 6.27 -8.14
N VAL A 17 -2.47 6.41 -8.83
CA VAL A 17 -3.21 7.68 -8.90
C VAL A 17 -3.67 8.12 -7.51
N PHE A 18 -4.27 7.21 -6.74
CA PHE A 18 -4.73 7.52 -5.39
C PHE A 18 -3.59 7.71 -4.39
N LEU A 19 -2.45 7.03 -4.55
CA LEU A 19 -1.21 7.30 -3.79
C LEU A 19 -0.68 8.71 -4.06
N GLY A 20 -0.69 9.15 -5.32
CA GLY A 20 -0.32 10.52 -5.69
C GLY A 20 -1.24 11.55 -5.04
N TYR A 21 -2.55 11.30 -5.08
CA TYR A 21 -3.54 12.16 -4.42
C TYR A 21 -3.42 12.14 -2.89
N ALA A 22 -3.13 10.98 -2.29
CA ALA A 22 -2.86 10.84 -0.87
C ALA A 22 -1.63 11.65 -0.46
N SER A 23 -0.54 11.57 -1.23
CA SER A 23 0.69 12.35 -1.02
C SER A 23 0.43 13.85 -1.10
N TYR A 24 -0.34 14.29 -2.09
CA TYR A 24 -0.74 15.68 -2.24
C TYR A 24 -1.55 16.16 -1.03
N ARG A 25 -2.59 15.43 -0.63
CA ARG A 25 -3.41 15.78 0.55
C ARG A 25 -2.60 15.79 1.83
N ASP A 26 -1.74 14.81 2.04
CA ASP A 26 -0.87 14.74 3.22
C ASP A 26 0.09 15.93 3.29
N SER A 27 0.63 16.36 2.14
CA SER A 27 1.52 17.52 2.08
C SER A 27 0.86 18.84 2.51
N ILE A 28 -0.47 18.95 2.33
CA ILE A 28 -1.24 20.15 2.67
C ILE A 28 -1.87 20.04 4.06
N GLU A 29 -2.60 18.96 4.31
CA GLU A 29 -3.49 18.82 5.47
C GLU A 29 -2.91 17.95 6.57
N ARG A 30 -1.79 17.24 6.32
CA ARG A 30 -1.20 16.23 7.23
C ARG A 30 -2.22 15.18 7.66
N ARG A 31 -3.11 14.79 6.74
CA ARG A 31 -4.24 13.90 6.97
C ARG A 31 -4.43 12.96 5.80
N PHE A 32 -4.77 11.71 6.13
CA PHE A 32 -5.24 10.71 5.19
C PHE A 32 -6.75 10.53 5.32
N PRO A 33 -7.57 10.97 4.34
CA PRO A 33 -9.02 10.94 4.42
C PRO A 33 -9.59 9.51 4.52
N HIS A 34 -10.61 9.32 5.36
CA HIS A 34 -11.27 8.02 5.55
C HIS A 34 -11.88 7.47 4.26
N GLY A 35 -12.51 8.32 3.44
CA GLY A 35 -13.06 7.90 2.15
C GLY A 35 -11.98 7.41 1.19
N LEU A 36 -10.83 8.08 1.16
CA LEU A 36 -9.68 7.68 0.35
C LEU A 36 -9.12 6.32 0.81
N ALA A 37 -9.01 6.12 2.12
CA ALA A 37 -8.60 4.84 2.70
C ALA A 37 -9.55 3.70 2.27
N GLY A 38 -10.86 3.94 2.30
CA GLY A 38 -11.86 2.96 1.85
C GLY A 38 -11.70 2.60 0.37
N ILE A 39 -11.55 3.59 -0.50
CA ILE A 39 -11.36 3.37 -1.95
C ILE A 39 -10.07 2.58 -2.21
N MET A 40 -8.96 2.97 -1.59
CA MET A 40 -7.68 2.28 -1.77
C MET A 40 -7.72 0.84 -1.21
N CYS A 41 -8.46 0.59 -0.13
CA CYS A 41 -8.68 -0.76 0.39
C CYS A 41 -9.45 -1.64 -0.60
N LEU A 42 -10.54 -1.11 -1.18
CA LEU A 42 -11.29 -1.83 -2.22
C LEU A 42 -10.43 -2.12 -3.46
N LEU A 43 -9.60 -1.16 -3.87
CA LEU A 43 -8.65 -1.37 -4.97
C LEU A 43 -7.61 -2.44 -4.63
N ALA A 44 -7.05 -2.43 -3.42
CA ALA A 44 -6.12 -3.45 -2.94
C ALA A 44 -6.75 -4.85 -2.88
N LEU A 45 -8.03 -4.98 -2.54
CA LEU A 45 -8.73 -6.27 -2.63
C LEU A 45 -8.96 -6.67 -4.09
N SER A 46 -9.29 -5.71 -4.96
CA SER A 46 -9.54 -5.98 -6.37
C SER A 46 -8.30 -6.50 -7.12
N THR A 47 -7.07 -6.18 -6.69
CA THR A 47 -5.85 -6.74 -7.29
C THR A 47 -5.76 -8.26 -7.13
N HIS A 48 -6.37 -8.83 -6.09
CA HIS A 48 -6.44 -10.28 -5.88
C HIS A 48 -7.55 -10.98 -6.66
N LEU A 49 -8.59 -10.23 -7.07
CA LEU A 49 -9.77 -10.78 -7.73
C LEU A 49 -9.67 -10.75 -9.26
N ILE A 50 -9.06 -9.71 -9.82
CA ILE A 50 -9.07 -9.42 -11.26
C ILE A 50 -8.33 -10.47 -12.09
N GLY A 51 -7.21 -11.01 -11.61
CA GLY A 51 -6.48 -12.10 -12.28
C GLY A 51 -7.32 -13.38 -12.41
N PRO A 52 -7.80 -13.95 -11.30
CA PRO A 52 -8.66 -15.14 -11.34
C PRO A 52 -9.94 -14.92 -12.16
N LEU A 53 -10.57 -13.75 -12.07
CA LEU A 53 -11.74 -13.41 -12.90
C LEU A 53 -11.40 -13.37 -14.38
N TYR A 54 -10.25 -12.80 -14.74
CA TYR A 54 -9.75 -12.75 -16.10
C TYR A 54 -9.56 -14.15 -16.70
N PHE A 55 -8.86 -15.03 -15.98
CA PHE A 55 -8.62 -16.42 -16.41
C PHE A 55 -9.92 -17.22 -16.53
N LEU A 56 -10.88 -17.00 -15.63
CA LEU A 56 -12.20 -17.63 -15.68
C LEU A 56 -12.99 -17.18 -16.93
N LEU A 57 -12.99 -15.88 -17.23
CA LEU A 57 -13.69 -15.31 -18.39
C LEU A 57 -13.10 -15.80 -19.73
N LEU A 58 -11.81 -16.07 -19.78
CA LEU A 58 -11.15 -16.67 -20.94
C LEU A 58 -11.39 -18.19 -21.07
N GLY A 59 -12.08 -18.81 -20.11
CA GLY A 59 -12.28 -20.26 -20.07
C GLY A 59 -11.00 -21.06 -19.81
N GLN A 60 -9.95 -20.41 -19.30
CA GLN A 60 -8.66 -21.07 -19.01
C GLN A 60 -8.68 -21.85 -17.68
N ILE A 61 -9.57 -21.45 -16.78
CA ILE A 61 -9.79 -22.11 -15.49
C ILE A 61 -11.28 -22.29 -15.23
N ILE A 62 -11.61 -23.20 -14.33
CA ILE A 62 -12.97 -23.41 -13.83
C ILE A 62 -13.23 -22.63 -12.54
N GLY A 63 -14.50 -22.47 -12.16
CA GLY A 63 -14.90 -21.68 -11.00
C GLY A 63 -14.24 -22.11 -9.68
N SER A 64 -14.05 -23.41 -9.45
CA SER A 64 -13.35 -23.93 -8.27
C SER A 64 -11.87 -23.50 -8.24
N GLN A 65 -11.17 -23.55 -9.37
CA GLN A 65 -9.78 -23.11 -9.48
C GLN A 65 -9.65 -21.59 -9.24
N ALA A 66 -10.54 -20.79 -9.83
CA ALA A 66 -10.58 -19.35 -9.60
C ALA A 66 -10.77 -19.02 -8.10
N PHE A 67 -11.69 -19.73 -7.44
CA PHE A 67 -11.91 -19.60 -6.00
C PHE A 67 -10.66 -19.93 -5.18
N HIS A 68 -10.00 -21.06 -5.47
CA HIS A 68 -8.76 -21.44 -4.78
C HIS A 68 -7.65 -20.41 -4.93
N MET A 69 -7.49 -19.80 -6.12
CA MET A 69 -6.48 -18.76 -6.35
C MET A 69 -6.74 -17.51 -5.49
N VAL A 70 -7.99 -17.03 -5.46
CA VAL A 70 -8.38 -15.86 -4.65
C VAL A 70 -8.18 -16.14 -3.17
N VAL A 71 -8.61 -17.32 -2.69
CA VAL A 71 -8.46 -17.70 -1.28
C VAL A 71 -6.98 -17.82 -0.92
N ALA A 72 -6.16 -18.45 -1.76
CA ALA A 72 -4.73 -18.60 -1.51
C ALA A 72 -3.98 -17.26 -1.50
N SER A 73 -4.35 -16.31 -2.36
CA SER A 73 -3.69 -15.00 -2.39
C SER A 73 -4.09 -14.14 -1.18
N LEU A 74 -5.38 -14.13 -0.83
CA LEU A 74 -5.89 -13.39 0.33
C LEU A 74 -5.43 -13.99 1.66
N SER A 75 -5.36 -15.32 1.78
CA SER A 75 -4.88 -15.98 2.99
C SER A 75 -3.39 -15.70 3.24
N ALA A 76 -2.61 -15.42 2.19
CA ALA A 76 -1.21 -15.04 2.32
C ALA A 76 -1.03 -13.58 2.77
N THR A 77 -1.88 -12.65 2.32
CA THR A 77 -1.67 -11.21 2.56
C THR A 77 -2.49 -10.64 3.71
N LEU A 78 -3.75 -11.06 3.90
CA LEU A 78 -4.63 -10.48 4.93
C LEU A 78 -4.11 -10.68 6.37
N PRO A 79 -3.64 -11.87 6.78
CA PRO A 79 -3.10 -12.04 8.14
C PRO A 79 -1.85 -11.19 8.35
N MET A 80 -0.98 -11.08 7.34
CA MET A 80 0.22 -10.25 7.41
C MET A 80 -0.12 -8.77 7.48
N SER A 81 -1.07 -8.29 6.67
CA SER A 81 -1.57 -6.93 6.71
C SER A 81 -2.16 -6.58 8.08
N LEU A 82 -2.96 -7.49 8.65
CA LEU A 82 -3.52 -7.33 9.99
C LEU A 82 -2.43 -7.27 11.07
N LEU A 83 -1.46 -8.18 11.03
CA LEU A 83 -0.33 -8.20 11.96
C LEU A 83 0.52 -6.92 11.87
N ILE A 84 0.87 -6.48 10.65
CA ILE A 84 1.62 -5.25 10.42
C ILE A 84 0.84 -4.04 10.95
N THR A 85 -0.46 -3.96 10.64
CA THR A 85 -1.30 -2.85 11.09
C THR A 85 -1.42 -2.83 12.61
N LEU A 86 -1.65 -3.97 13.26
CA LEU A 86 -1.73 -4.08 14.71
C LEU A 86 -0.40 -3.74 15.38
N ALA A 87 0.73 -4.19 14.81
CA ALA A 87 2.05 -3.85 15.31
C ALA A 87 2.31 -2.33 15.24
N LEU A 88 1.97 -1.68 14.14
CA LEU A 88 2.11 -0.23 13.99
C LEU A 88 1.17 0.55 14.92
N ILE A 89 -0.06 0.09 15.11
CA ILE A 89 -0.98 0.67 16.12
C ILE A 89 -0.38 0.51 17.52
N GLY A 90 0.15 -0.66 17.86
CA GLY A 90 0.80 -0.90 19.14
C GLY A 90 2.00 0.02 19.38
N ILE A 91 2.85 0.20 18.37
CA ILE A 91 3.98 1.14 18.40
C ILE A 91 3.50 2.57 18.61
N GLU A 92 2.48 3.03 17.87
CA GLU A 92 1.92 4.38 18.02
C GLU A 92 1.28 4.60 19.40
N LEU A 93 0.59 3.60 19.96
CA LEU A 93 0.00 3.68 21.30
C LEU A 93 1.08 3.74 22.37
N LEU A 94 2.12 2.90 22.28
CA LEU A 94 3.29 2.95 23.17
C LEU A 94 4.00 4.30 23.05
N TRP A 95 4.18 4.82 21.83
CA TRP A 95 4.80 6.11 21.58
C TRP A 95 4.01 7.25 22.25
N ARG A 96 2.69 7.27 22.08
CA ARG A 96 1.81 8.23 22.76
C ARG A 96 1.85 8.10 24.27
N HIS A 97 1.95 6.88 24.78
CA HIS A 97 2.02 6.63 26.21
C HIS A 97 3.33 7.15 26.82
N VAL A 98 4.47 6.93 26.15
CA VAL A 98 5.80 7.31 26.66
C VAL A 98 6.11 8.80 26.42
N LEU A 99 5.77 9.34 25.25
CA LEU A 99 6.19 10.68 24.82
C LEU A 99 5.05 11.71 24.82
N GLY A 100 3.79 11.29 25.00
CA GLY A 100 2.63 12.20 25.04
C GLY A 100 2.33 12.89 23.71
N GLN A 101 2.94 12.45 22.60
CA GLN A 101 2.85 13.09 21.29
C GLN A 101 2.49 12.06 20.21
N MET A 102 1.95 12.53 19.08
CA MET A 102 1.70 11.67 17.92
C MET A 102 3.03 11.31 17.25
N GLY A 103 3.20 10.02 16.92
CA GLY A 103 4.39 9.51 16.26
C GLY A 103 4.24 9.56 14.75
N MET A 104 3.89 8.40 14.17
CA MET A 104 3.66 8.22 12.74
C MET A 104 2.26 8.72 12.35
N GLY A 105 1.29 8.59 13.26
CA GLY A 105 -0.07 9.03 13.03
C GLY A 105 -0.92 8.00 12.27
N MET A 106 -2.24 8.06 12.50
CA MET A 106 -3.17 7.02 12.04
C MET A 106 -3.31 6.95 10.50
N GLY A 107 -2.98 8.02 9.78
CA GLY A 107 -3.05 8.07 8.33
C GLY A 107 -2.04 7.13 7.66
N ASP A 108 -0.79 7.22 8.10
CA ASP A 108 0.31 6.39 7.60
C ASP A 108 0.07 4.91 7.88
N ILE A 109 -0.41 4.60 9.10
CA ILE A 109 -0.74 3.23 9.51
C ILE A 109 -1.83 2.65 8.60
N LYS A 110 -2.88 3.42 8.31
CA LYS A 110 -3.93 3.00 7.36
C LYS A 110 -3.37 2.75 5.97
N LEU A 111 -2.50 3.63 5.48
CA LEU A 111 -1.91 3.49 4.16
C LEU A 111 -1.05 2.22 4.07
N ILE A 112 -0.18 1.97 5.04
CA ILE A 112 0.64 0.75 5.09
C ILE A 112 -0.23 -0.50 5.25
N GLY A 113 -1.28 -0.44 6.06
CA GLY A 113 -2.28 -1.50 6.17
C GLY A 113 -2.89 -1.84 4.80
N ILE A 114 -3.27 -0.83 4.01
CA ILE A 114 -3.81 -1.04 2.66
C ILE A 114 -2.76 -1.59 1.69
N LEU A 115 -1.55 -1.02 1.67
CA LEU A 115 -0.47 -1.48 0.79
C LEU A 115 -0.03 -2.92 1.10
N SER A 116 -0.08 -3.32 2.38
CA SER A 116 0.25 -4.68 2.80
C SER A 116 -0.78 -5.72 2.40
N ILE A 117 -2.03 -5.34 2.09
CA ILE A 117 -2.99 -6.24 1.43
C ILE A 117 -2.50 -6.62 0.04
N ILE A 118 -1.89 -5.69 -0.69
CA ILE A 118 -1.35 -5.94 -2.04
C ILE A 118 -0.08 -6.80 -1.92
N ASN A 119 0.90 -6.31 -1.16
CA ASN A 119 2.15 -7.01 -0.92
C ASN A 119 2.77 -6.55 0.41
N PRO A 120 2.79 -7.41 1.46
CA PRO A 120 3.27 -7.01 2.78
C PRO A 120 4.76 -6.68 2.81
N TYR A 121 5.58 -7.36 2.01
CA TYR A 121 7.02 -7.12 1.95
C TYR A 121 7.34 -5.77 1.32
N LEU A 122 6.71 -5.46 0.17
CA LEU A 122 6.87 -4.18 -0.49
C LEU A 122 6.33 -3.03 0.37
N ALA A 123 5.27 -3.25 1.15
CA ALA A 123 4.72 -2.25 2.05
C ALA A 123 5.74 -1.89 3.14
N LEU A 124 6.40 -2.87 3.77
CA LEU A 124 7.44 -2.62 4.77
C LEU A 124 8.68 -1.95 4.17
N ILE A 125 9.11 -2.38 2.98
CA ILE A 125 10.24 -1.73 2.26
C ILE A 125 9.88 -0.28 1.93
N SER A 126 8.66 -0.01 1.48
CA SER A 126 8.19 1.34 1.18
C SER A 126 8.09 2.22 2.42
N LEU A 127 7.70 1.65 3.57
CA LEU A 127 7.70 2.35 4.85
C LEU A 127 9.12 2.74 5.26
N ALA A 128 10.04 1.77 5.27
CA ALA A 128 11.43 2.02 5.66
C ALA A 128 12.11 3.03 4.73
N GLY A 129 12.01 2.81 3.41
CA GLY A 129 12.57 3.71 2.41
C GLY A 129 11.92 5.10 2.44
N GLY A 130 10.61 5.17 2.67
CA GLY A 130 9.86 6.42 2.76
C GLY A 130 10.21 7.25 3.99
N LEU A 131 10.42 6.61 5.14
CA LEU A 131 10.91 7.27 6.36
C LEU A 131 12.34 7.76 6.19
N MET A 132 13.23 6.97 5.59
CA MET A 132 14.60 7.40 5.27
C MET A 132 14.62 8.60 4.32
N LEU A 133 13.80 8.58 3.27
CA LEU A 133 13.69 9.67 2.31
C LEU A 133 13.13 10.93 2.97
N SER A 134 12.08 10.79 3.79
CA SER A 134 11.50 11.91 4.55
C SER A 134 12.50 12.50 5.54
N ALA A 135 13.29 11.66 6.22
CA ALA A 135 14.36 12.10 7.12
C ALA A 135 15.48 12.86 6.37
N LEU A 136 15.87 12.38 5.19
CA LEU A 136 16.86 13.04 4.35
C LEU A 136 16.35 14.39 3.85
N VAL A 137 15.08 14.48 3.44
CA VAL A 137 14.43 15.75 3.07
C VAL A 137 14.38 16.70 4.26
N CYS A 138 14.02 16.23 5.45
CA CYS A 138 14.07 17.03 6.69
C CYS A 138 15.48 17.59 6.94
N LEU A 139 16.51 16.75 6.78
CA LEU A 139 17.91 17.14 6.99
C LEU A 139 18.35 18.23 6.01
N VAL A 140 18.05 18.05 4.71
CA VAL A 140 18.41 19.01 3.65
C VAL A 140 17.64 20.32 3.81
N MET A 141 16.34 20.25 4.09
CA MET A 141 15.49 21.44 4.26
C MET A 141 15.61 22.09 5.65
N ARG A 142 16.39 21.49 6.57
CA ARG A 142 16.52 21.89 7.98
C ARG A 142 15.16 22.04 8.68
N ARG A 143 14.23 21.13 8.41
CA ARG A 143 12.89 21.09 9.02
C ARG A 143 12.80 19.97 10.05
N LYS A 144 12.01 20.19 11.10
CA LYS A 144 11.79 19.20 12.17
C LYS A 144 10.92 18.02 11.72
N SER A 145 9.99 18.23 10.79
CA SER A 145 9.09 17.18 10.33
C SER A 145 8.64 17.38 8.87
N PHE A 146 8.53 16.26 8.15
CA PHE A 146 8.05 16.19 6.76
C PHE A 146 6.88 15.19 6.70
N PRO A 147 5.90 15.37 5.79
CA PRO A 147 4.80 14.41 5.65
C PRO A 147 5.36 13.07 5.19
N ALA A 148 4.93 11.96 5.80
CA ALA A 148 5.51 10.66 5.51
C ALA A 148 4.92 10.01 4.24
N ILE A 149 3.65 10.28 3.91
CA ILE A 149 2.95 9.66 2.78
C ILE A 149 3.65 9.92 1.43
N PRO A 150 4.17 11.12 1.12
CA PRO A 150 4.99 11.34 -0.07
C PRO A 150 6.22 10.44 -0.12
N GLY A 151 6.94 10.30 1.00
CA GLY A 151 8.10 9.42 1.09
C GLY A 151 7.73 7.96 0.87
N ILE A 152 6.67 7.49 1.54
CA ILE A 152 6.16 6.11 1.41
C ILE A 152 5.72 5.82 -0.02
N SER A 153 5.03 6.76 -0.67
CA SER A 153 4.55 6.60 -2.04
C SER A 153 5.69 6.49 -3.05
N ILE A 154 6.75 7.29 -2.89
CA ILE A 154 7.97 7.17 -3.69
C ILE A 154 8.67 5.84 -3.40
N GLY A 155 8.79 5.45 -2.13
CA GLY A 155 9.36 4.17 -1.74
C GLY A 155 8.63 2.98 -2.34
N TRP A 156 7.29 3.03 -2.39
CA TRP A 156 6.46 2.02 -3.02
C TRP A 156 6.67 1.94 -4.54
N LEU A 157 6.76 3.09 -5.21
CA LEU A 157 7.05 3.14 -6.63
C LEU A 157 8.43 2.54 -6.95
N LEU A 158 9.45 2.93 -6.19
CA LEU A 158 10.82 2.45 -6.37
C LEU A 158 10.94 0.95 -6.08
N SER A 159 10.30 0.45 -5.03
CA SER A 159 10.37 -0.97 -4.66
C SER A 159 9.68 -1.87 -5.69
N ASN A 160 8.56 -1.42 -6.26
CA ASN A 160 7.90 -2.13 -7.36
C ASN A 160 8.75 -2.10 -8.63
N LEU A 161 9.34 -0.94 -8.98
CA LEU A 161 10.21 -0.83 -10.14
C LEU A 161 11.46 -1.71 -10.00
N SER A 162 12.08 -1.77 -8.82
CA SER A 162 13.24 -2.62 -8.57
C SER A 162 12.89 -4.10 -8.68
N MET A 163 11.72 -4.53 -8.18
CA MET A 163 11.27 -5.91 -8.34
C MET A 163 11.06 -6.27 -9.81
N MET A 164 10.49 -5.36 -10.61
CA MET A 164 10.33 -5.59 -12.05
C MET A 164 11.67 -5.68 -12.79
N LEU A 165 12.70 -4.94 -12.35
CA LEU A 165 14.03 -4.98 -12.95
C LEU A 165 14.82 -6.23 -12.54
N LEU A 166 14.65 -6.73 -11.31
CA LEU A 166 15.34 -7.92 -10.80
C LEU A 166 14.76 -9.24 -11.34
N LEU A 167 13.50 -9.23 -11.78
CA LEU A 167 12.80 -10.39 -12.34
C LEU A 167 12.87 -10.47 -13.89
N ARG A 168 13.65 -9.58 -14.53
CA ARG A 168 14.00 -9.66 -15.96
C ARG A 168 15.35 -10.34 -16.14
#